data_AF-A0A2E9QPR5-F1
#
_entry.id   AF-A0A2E9QPR5-F1
#
_cell.length_a   1.000
_cell.length_b   1.000
_cell.length_c   1.000
_cell.angle_alpha   90.00
_cell.angle_beta   90.00
_cell.angle_gamma   90.00
#
_symmetry.space_group_name_H-M   'P 1'
#
loop_
_entity.id
_entity.type
_entity.pdbx_description
1 polymer ?
#
loop_
_entity_poly.entity_id
_entity_poly.type
_entity_poly.pdbx_seq_one_letter_code
_entity_poly.pdbx_strand_id
1 'polypeptide(L)'
;MNYRIEAEESTEDKVILRKEWSLHPFLAGGLFLLGAIAMVWGFVQLWTTPAPHVTSYLAAGASLLMWGFGVLVYAAIKGPTEFIFDNEKGVLFVNDPKNIPSAPLTPLPYDQISVFSVTQHLVSKEGTNRIFYAVSMLKKDGASWRFYKSSNESKAQAFCDKLNDLVQLSQPTLSDEPVHYPEGGIQVERHEDKTLIRWKKPSTWPQALPFLLCTTGFFIALLGVRPYMPQGPFYLLSVVMLLLLITALIWASIGIGKRVIVVLTEDTFTSTLEAAFWGSSTFSINNEEIDAILFNFHPDEPNALYILRPKESELMNKINQGTPTLQDLLAAVRLSLRVYRLPVARLAVSEKLHLEQLLQQLLYERSGKQAR
;
A
#
# COMPACT_ATOMS: atom_id res chain seq x y z
N MET A 1 -5.35 8.51 1.33
CA MET A 1 -4.86 8.71 2.72
C MET A 1 -4.07 10.01 2.76
N ASN A 2 -4.05 10.74 3.87
CA ASN A 2 -3.28 11.98 4.02
C ASN A 2 -2.34 11.87 5.22
N TYR A 3 -1.20 12.56 5.14
CA TYR A 3 -0.30 12.82 6.25
C TYR A 3 -0.37 14.30 6.63
N ARG A 4 -0.18 14.61 7.92
CA ARG A 4 -0.14 15.98 8.44
C ARG A 4 1.21 16.25 9.09
N ILE A 5 1.70 17.48 9.01
CA ILE A 5 2.85 17.94 9.79
C ILE A 5 2.41 18.03 11.25
N GLU A 6 3.17 17.40 12.14
CA GLU A 6 2.88 17.39 13.57
C GLU A 6 3.68 18.48 14.28
N ALA A 7 3.04 19.63 14.49
CA ALA A 7 3.71 20.83 15.01
C ALA A 7 4.27 20.67 16.43
N GLU A 8 3.68 19.80 17.27
CA GLU A 8 4.13 19.63 18.66
C GLU A 8 5.41 18.79 18.78
N GLU A 9 5.62 17.84 17.88
CA GLU A 9 6.81 16.97 17.87
C GLU A 9 7.84 17.42 16.82
N SER A 10 7.46 18.34 15.92
CA SER A 10 8.39 18.92 14.96
C SER A 10 9.24 20.00 15.62
N THR A 11 10.55 19.88 15.50
CA THR A 11 11.54 20.87 15.93
C THR A 11 12.21 21.45 14.69
N GLU A 12 13.06 22.48 14.83
CA GLU A 12 13.85 22.99 13.69
C GLU A 12 14.67 21.89 13.02
N ASP A 13 15.11 20.90 13.80
CA ASP A 13 15.94 19.79 13.34
C ASP A 13 15.15 18.57 12.84
N LYS A 14 13.86 18.45 13.18
CA LYS A 14 13.04 17.28 12.84
C LYS A 14 11.63 17.66 12.43
N VAL A 15 11.21 17.23 11.23
CA VAL A 15 9.86 17.43 10.71
C VAL A 15 9.15 16.08 10.64
N ILE A 16 8.06 15.92 11.39
CA ILE A 16 7.31 14.66 11.47
C ILE A 16 6.00 14.77 10.70
N LEU A 17 5.82 13.87 9.72
CA LEU A 17 4.56 13.67 9.03
C LEU A 17 3.83 12.46 9.60
N ARG A 18 2.79 12.69 10.41
CA ARG A 18 1.97 11.62 10.99
C ARG A 18 0.74 11.37 10.13
N LYS A 19 0.39 10.10 9.96
CA LYS A 19 -0.81 9.67 9.22
C LYS A 19 -2.06 10.30 9.85
N GLU A 20 -2.87 10.97 9.04
CA GLU A 20 -4.11 11.59 9.49
C GLU A 20 -5.15 10.52 9.85
N TRP A 21 -5.91 10.78 10.91
CA TRP A 21 -6.97 9.89 11.36
C TRP A 21 -8.04 9.82 10.28
N SER A 22 -8.24 8.61 9.74
CA SER A 22 -9.32 8.40 8.77
C SER A 22 -10.67 8.32 9.47
N LEU A 23 -11.78 8.56 8.76
CA LEU A 23 -13.13 8.40 9.31
C LEU A 23 -13.51 6.94 9.63
N HIS A 24 -12.72 5.97 9.16
CA HIS A 24 -13.02 4.54 9.28
C HIS A 24 -13.12 4.04 10.73
N PRO A 25 -12.27 4.41 11.70
CA PRO A 25 -12.41 3.99 13.09
C PRO A 25 -13.68 4.53 13.75
N PHE A 26 -14.11 5.76 13.43
CA PHE A 26 -15.38 6.31 13.92
C PHE A 26 -16.58 5.55 13.35
N LEU A 27 -16.57 5.29 12.04
CA LEU A 27 -17.61 4.48 11.40
C LEU A 27 -17.66 3.07 12.00
N ALA A 28 -16.50 2.43 12.18
CA ALA A 28 -16.42 1.13 12.81
C ALA A 28 -16.94 1.18 14.25
N GLY A 29 -16.55 2.17 15.05
CA GLY A 29 -17.05 2.36 16.41
C GLY A 29 -18.58 2.50 16.46
N GLY A 30 -19.17 3.25 15.52
CA GLY A 30 -20.62 3.35 15.38
C GLY A 30 -21.27 2.00 15.03
N LEU A 31 -20.71 1.24 14.09
CA LEU A 31 -21.17 -0.10 13.74
C LEU A 31 -21.06 -1.07 14.93
N PHE A 32 -19.97 -0.99 15.70
CA PHE A 32 -19.77 -1.78 16.90
C PHE A 32 -20.81 -1.46 17.97
N LEU A 33 -21.05 -0.17 18.23
CA LEU A 33 -22.02 0.28 19.22
C LEU A 33 -23.44 -0.18 18.86
N LEU A 34 -23.87 0.08 17.61
CA LEU A 34 -25.19 -0.35 17.13
C LEU A 34 -25.32 -1.88 17.13
N GLY A 35 -24.27 -2.60 16.71
CA GLY A 35 -24.22 -4.05 16.73
C GLY A 35 -24.33 -4.62 18.15
N ALA A 36 -23.62 -4.04 19.11
CA ALA A 36 -23.67 -4.42 20.51
C ALA A 36 -25.06 -4.17 21.12
N ILE A 37 -25.65 -2.99 20.87
CA ILE A 37 -27.02 -2.67 21.33
C ILE A 37 -28.03 -3.67 20.77
N ALA A 38 -27.96 -3.97 19.46
CA ALA A 38 -28.85 -4.95 18.81
C ALA A 38 -28.66 -6.36 19.36
N MET A 39 -27.42 -6.79 19.64
CA MET A 39 -27.15 -8.09 20.27
C MET A 39 -27.68 -8.14 21.70
N VAL A 40 -27.41 -7.13 22.53
CA VAL A 40 -27.92 -7.06 23.91
C VAL A 40 -29.44 -7.10 23.91
N TRP A 41 -30.08 -6.32 23.03
CA TRP A 41 -31.54 -6.34 22.88
C TRP A 41 -32.07 -7.70 22.43
N GLY A 42 -31.42 -8.33 21.44
CA GLY A 42 -31.74 -9.69 21.02
C GLY A 42 -31.58 -10.72 22.14
N PHE A 43 -30.54 -10.58 22.97
CA PHE A 43 -30.35 -11.41 24.15
C PHE A 43 -31.42 -11.19 25.20
N VAL A 44 -31.86 -9.96 25.44
CA VAL A 44 -33.00 -9.69 26.33
C VAL A 44 -34.28 -10.34 25.78
N GLN A 45 -34.53 -10.21 24.48
CA GLN A 45 -35.71 -10.79 23.85
C GLN A 45 -35.74 -12.33 23.83
N LEU A 46 -34.59 -13.01 23.90
CA LEU A 46 -34.54 -14.47 24.10
C LEU A 46 -35.32 -14.92 25.35
N TRP A 47 -35.46 -14.05 26.35
CA TRP A 47 -36.16 -14.35 27.60
C TRP A 47 -37.65 -14.02 27.56
N THR A 48 -38.12 -13.22 26.59
CA THR A 48 -39.45 -12.61 26.64
C THR A 48 -40.33 -12.87 25.43
N THR A 49 -39.77 -13.34 24.30
CA THR A 49 -40.47 -13.29 23.01
C THR A 49 -40.28 -14.58 22.19
N PRO A 50 -41.27 -15.02 21.39
CA PRO A 50 -41.13 -16.19 20.52
C PRO A 50 -39.99 -16.06 19.50
N ALA A 51 -39.44 -17.22 19.11
CA ALA A 51 -38.20 -17.40 18.35
C ALA A 51 -37.97 -16.57 17.05
N PRO A 52 -38.98 -16.19 16.22
CA PRO A 52 -38.65 -15.56 14.93
C PRO A 52 -38.18 -14.11 15.05
N HIS A 53 -38.61 -13.34 16.05
CA HIS A 53 -38.15 -11.94 16.21
C HIS A 53 -36.79 -11.85 16.89
N VAL A 54 -36.51 -12.79 17.79
CA VAL A 54 -35.28 -12.86 18.58
C VAL A 54 -34.05 -13.14 17.70
N THR A 55 -34.22 -14.03 16.72
CA THR A 55 -33.14 -14.39 15.78
C THR A 55 -32.75 -13.24 14.86
N SER A 56 -33.68 -12.32 14.54
CA SER A 56 -33.41 -11.15 13.69
C SER A 56 -32.51 -10.10 14.35
N TYR A 57 -32.75 -9.77 15.63
CA TYR A 57 -31.93 -8.79 16.35
C TYR A 57 -30.51 -9.30 16.62
N LEU A 58 -30.37 -10.57 16.99
CA LEU A 58 -29.06 -11.21 17.16
C LEU A 58 -28.27 -11.27 15.84
N ALA A 59 -28.93 -11.64 14.75
CA ALA A 59 -28.32 -11.66 13.41
C ALA A 59 -27.93 -10.26 12.92
N ALA A 60 -28.80 -9.26 13.12
CA ALA A 60 -28.49 -7.87 12.80
C ALA A 60 -27.29 -7.36 13.61
N GLY A 61 -27.27 -7.62 14.91
CA GLY A 61 -26.14 -7.28 15.77
C GLY A 61 -24.83 -7.91 15.32
N ALA A 62 -24.82 -9.24 15.09
CA ALA A 62 -23.64 -9.95 14.59
C ALA A 62 -23.17 -9.43 13.22
N SER A 63 -24.08 -9.09 12.32
CA SER A 63 -23.74 -8.52 11.01
C SER A 63 -23.03 -7.17 11.12
N LEU A 64 -23.55 -6.27 11.96
CA LEU A 64 -22.96 -4.95 12.22
C LEU A 64 -21.57 -5.04 12.86
N LEU A 65 -21.39 -5.97 13.80
CA LEU A 65 -20.07 -6.24 14.39
C LEU A 65 -19.06 -6.73 13.34
N MET A 66 -19.49 -7.65 12.46
CA MET A 66 -18.64 -8.16 11.37
C MET A 66 -18.26 -7.05 10.38
N TRP A 67 -19.21 -6.18 10.02
CA TRP A 67 -18.94 -5.02 9.17
C TRP A 67 -17.99 -4.03 9.86
N GLY A 68 -18.21 -3.73 11.14
CA GLY A 68 -17.33 -2.88 11.94
C GLY A 68 -15.90 -3.42 11.98
N PHE A 69 -15.74 -4.72 12.21
CA PHE A 69 -14.42 -5.38 12.19
C PHE A 69 -13.79 -5.32 10.79
N GLY A 70 -14.56 -5.54 9.73
CA GLY A 70 -14.09 -5.40 8.36
C GLY A 70 -13.56 -4.00 8.04
N VAL A 71 -14.26 -2.96 8.49
CA VAL A 71 -13.83 -1.55 8.35
C VAL A 71 -12.55 -1.26 9.13
N LEU A 72 -12.41 -1.76 10.37
CA LEU A 72 -11.17 -1.62 11.14
C LEU A 72 -9.98 -2.28 10.48
N VAL A 73 -10.14 -3.54 10.05
CA VAL A 73 -9.10 -4.28 9.33
C VAL A 73 -8.68 -3.52 8.08
N TYR A 74 -9.63 -3.00 7.30
CA TYR A 74 -9.34 -2.20 6.11
C TYR A 74 -8.55 -0.92 6.44
N ALA A 75 -8.87 -0.25 7.54
CA ALA A 75 -8.18 0.96 7.97
C ALA A 75 -6.73 0.69 8.46
N ALA A 76 -6.53 -0.46 9.13
CA ALA A 76 -5.25 -0.87 9.70
C ALA A 76 -4.21 -1.31 8.65
N ILE A 77 -4.63 -1.75 7.46
CA ILE A 77 -3.72 -2.31 6.43
C ILE A 77 -2.89 -1.23 5.69
N LYS A 78 -3.21 0.06 5.82
CA LYS A 78 -2.69 1.09 4.91
C LYS A 78 -1.48 1.87 5.44
N GLY A 79 -0.31 1.65 4.83
CA GLY A 79 0.84 2.55 4.83
C GLY A 79 1.60 2.70 6.16
N PRO A 80 2.73 3.43 6.14
CA PRO A 80 3.52 3.76 7.32
C PRO A 80 2.75 4.71 8.22
N THR A 81 3.03 4.65 9.52
CA THR A 81 2.42 5.54 10.53
C THR A 81 2.98 6.94 10.40
N GLU A 82 4.29 7.06 10.18
CA GLU A 82 4.99 8.35 10.19
C GLU A 82 6.14 8.37 9.18
N PHE A 83 6.44 9.57 8.69
CA PHE A 83 7.69 9.89 8.02
C PHE A 83 8.42 10.95 8.86
N ILE A 84 9.69 10.75 9.13
CA ILE A 84 10.50 11.63 9.97
C ILE A 84 11.63 12.18 9.10
N PHE A 85 11.55 13.47 8.78
CA PHE A 85 12.60 14.21 8.10
C PHE A 85 13.54 14.76 9.17
N ASP A 86 14.75 14.20 9.26
CA ASP A 86 15.78 14.61 10.21
C ASP A 86 16.78 15.53 9.49
N ASN A 87 16.63 16.85 9.69
CA ASN A 87 17.46 17.89 9.06
C ASN A 87 18.90 17.86 9.61
N GLU A 88 19.09 17.47 10.87
CA GLU A 88 20.42 17.34 11.49
C GLU A 88 21.21 16.22 10.81
N LYS A 89 20.57 15.08 10.53
CA LYS A 89 21.22 13.94 9.86
C LYS A 89 21.18 14.03 8.33
N GLY A 90 20.33 14.88 7.75
CA GLY A 90 20.11 14.97 6.30
C GLY A 90 19.43 13.74 5.70
N VAL A 91 18.53 13.10 6.46
CA VAL A 91 17.88 11.83 6.06
C VAL A 91 16.38 11.81 6.38
N LEU A 92 15.65 11.01 5.61
CA LEU A 92 14.25 10.67 5.85
C LEU A 92 14.16 9.24 6.40
N PHE A 93 13.50 9.08 7.55
CA PHE A 93 13.15 7.79 8.12
C PHE A 93 11.68 7.47 7.90
N VAL A 94 11.38 6.19 7.62
CA VAL A 94 10.01 5.70 7.41
C VAL A 94 9.63 4.77 8.54
N ASN A 95 8.73 5.21 9.43
CA ASN A 95 8.27 4.41 10.56
C ASN A 95 7.03 3.60 10.16
N ASP A 96 7.17 2.27 10.11
CA ASP A 96 6.09 1.34 9.78
C ASP A 96 5.55 0.66 11.05
N PRO A 97 4.22 0.52 11.20
CA PRO A 97 3.62 -0.16 12.36
C PRO A 97 3.91 -1.67 12.41
N LYS A 98 4.46 -2.23 11.32
CA LYS A 98 4.91 -3.63 11.24
C LYS A 98 6.33 -3.83 11.77
N ASN A 99 7.10 -2.76 11.88
CA ASN A 99 8.43 -2.83 12.48
C ASN A 99 8.26 -2.88 13.99
N ILE A 100 9.01 -3.79 14.62
CA ILE A 100 9.17 -3.76 16.07
C ILE A 100 9.76 -2.37 16.41
N PRO A 101 9.35 -1.69 17.50
CA PRO A 101 9.80 -0.33 17.83
C PRO A 101 11.33 -0.13 17.88
N SER A 102 12.10 -1.21 17.92
CA SER A 102 13.57 -1.26 17.95
C SER A 102 14.21 -1.78 16.65
N ALA A 103 13.42 -2.02 15.59
CA ALA A 103 13.95 -2.43 14.30
C ALA A 103 14.53 -1.21 13.54
N PRO A 104 15.72 -1.34 12.94
CA PRO A 104 16.37 -0.23 12.26
C PRO A 104 15.56 0.22 11.05
N LEU A 105 15.46 1.55 10.89
CA LEU A 105 14.73 2.20 9.81
C LEU A 105 15.72 2.42 8.65
N THR A 106 15.38 1.97 7.43
CA THR A 106 16.18 2.28 6.25
C THR A 106 16.09 3.78 5.97
N PRO A 107 17.21 4.54 6.08
CA PRO A 107 17.19 5.96 5.79
C PRO A 107 17.13 6.20 4.27
N LEU A 108 16.40 7.23 3.87
CA LEU A 108 16.50 7.85 2.55
C LEU A 108 17.27 9.16 2.67
N PRO A 109 18.53 9.23 2.21
CA PRO A 109 19.31 10.46 2.19
C PRO A 109 18.65 11.62 1.42
N TYR A 110 18.83 12.86 1.87
CA TYR A 110 18.27 14.05 1.21
C TYR A 110 18.88 14.31 -0.16
N ASP A 111 20.12 13.90 -0.39
CA ASP A 111 20.75 13.98 -1.69
C ASP A 111 20.08 13.09 -2.76
N GLN A 112 19.24 12.12 -2.37
CA GLN A 112 18.41 11.32 -3.28
C GLN A 112 17.04 11.96 -3.53
N ILE A 113 16.68 12.99 -2.78
CA ILE A 113 15.42 13.73 -2.91
C ILE A 113 15.66 14.94 -3.82
N SER A 114 14.78 15.15 -4.79
CA SER A 114 14.86 16.29 -5.70
C SER A 114 14.08 17.49 -5.17
N VAL A 115 12.77 17.32 -4.90
CA VAL A 115 11.88 18.43 -4.55
C VAL A 115 10.54 17.92 -4.00
N PHE A 116 9.82 18.76 -3.27
CA PHE A 116 8.39 18.60 -3.00
C PHE A 116 7.56 19.39 -4.01
N SER A 117 6.59 18.73 -4.65
CA SER A 117 5.77 19.35 -5.70
C SER A 117 4.29 19.03 -5.55
N VAL A 118 3.46 19.92 -6.09
CA VAL A 118 2.03 19.72 -6.23
C VAL A 118 1.71 19.26 -7.64
N THR A 119 1.05 18.12 -7.77
CA THR A 119 0.61 17.57 -9.05
C THR A 119 -0.91 17.54 -9.12
N GLN A 120 -1.47 18.03 -10.22
CA GLN A 120 -2.90 17.95 -10.50
C GLN A 120 -3.24 16.59 -11.12
N HIS A 121 -4.25 15.93 -10.57
CA HIS A 121 -4.77 14.68 -11.06
C HIS A 121 -6.26 14.80 -11.39
N LEU A 122 -6.65 14.22 -12.53
CA LEU A 122 -8.03 14.13 -12.97
C LEU A 122 -8.54 12.70 -12.78
N VAL A 123 -9.48 12.50 -11.87
CA VAL A 123 -10.22 11.25 -11.74
C VAL A 123 -11.49 11.36 -12.56
N SER A 124 -11.56 10.63 -13.65
CA SER A 124 -12.83 10.39 -14.33
C SER A 124 -13.44 9.11 -13.80
N LYS A 125 -14.55 9.21 -13.07
CA LYS A 125 -15.33 8.04 -12.65
C LYS A 125 -16.80 8.30 -12.96
N GLU A 126 -17.42 7.39 -13.71
CA GLU A 126 -18.86 7.41 -14.01
C GLU A 126 -19.37 8.76 -14.56
N GLY A 127 -18.65 9.31 -15.55
CA GLY A 127 -19.05 10.56 -16.22
C GLY A 127 -18.78 11.84 -15.43
N THR A 128 -18.25 11.76 -14.21
CA THR A 128 -17.85 12.93 -13.43
C THR A 128 -16.33 13.05 -13.42
N ASN A 129 -15.81 14.17 -13.91
CA ASN A 129 -14.39 14.52 -13.79
C ASN A 129 -14.19 15.26 -12.47
N ARG A 130 -13.47 14.66 -11.53
CA ARG A 130 -13.04 15.30 -10.29
C ARG A 130 -11.55 15.56 -10.35
N ILE A 131 -11.19 16.82 -10.14
CA ILE A 131 -9.80 17.24 -10.02
C ILE A 131 -9.41 17.12 -8.55
N PHE A 132 -8.22 16.59 -8.29
CA PHE A 132 -7.56 16.67 -6.99
C PHE A 132 -6.08 17.02 -7.18
N TYR A 133 -5.51 17.64 -6.16
CA TYR A 133 -4.14 18.08 -6.11
C TYR A 133 -3.42 17.22 -5.07
N ALA A 134 -2.31 16.61 -5.48
CA ALA A 134 -1.50 15.75 -4.63
C ALA A 134 -0.15 16.41 -4.35
N VAL A 135 0.27 16.42 -3.10
CA VAL A 135 1.62 16.84 -2.70
C VAL A 135 2.47 15.59 -2.62
N SER A 136 3.56 15.58 -3.40
CA SER A 136 4.47 14.45 -3.50
C SER A 136 5.92 14.90 -3.34
N MET A 137 6.74 14.02 -2.79
CA MET A 137 8.19 14.11 -2.85
C MET A 137 8.67 13.38 -4.10
N LEU A 138 9.46 14.06 -4.92
CA LEU A 138 10.12 13.49 -6.08
C LEU A 138 11.54 13.11 -5.73
N LYS A 139 11.92 11.85 -5.93
CA LYS A 139 13.30 11.38 -5.86
C LYS A 139 14.04 11.73 -7.16
N LYS A 140 15.36 11.83 -7.11
CA LYS A 140 16.20 12.11 -8.29
C LYS A 140 16.16 10.99 -9.33
N ASP A 141 15.93 9.76 -8.90
CA ASP A 141 15.71 8.61 -9.75
C ASP A 141 14.36 8.62 -10.49
N GLY A 142 13.47 9.58 -10.18
CA GLY A 142 12.16 9.72 -10.81
C GLY A 142 10.99 9.15 -10.04
N ALA A 143 11.24 8.43 -8.94
CA ALA A 143 10.17 7.90 -8.11
C ALA A 143 9.41 9.02 -7.38
N SER A 144 8.10 8.82 -7.20
CA SER A 144 7.20 9.79 -6.57
C SER A 144 6.53 9.20 -5.34
N TRP A 145 6.64 9.92 -4.22
CA TRP A 145 6.08 9.54 -2.92
C TRP A 145 5.01 10.54 -2.51
N ARG A 146 3.75 10.11 -2.52
CA ARG A 146 2.59 10.97 -2.26
C ARG A 146 2.26 11.01 -0.77
N PHE A 147 2.27 12.20 -0.17
CA PHE A 147 1.97 12.40 1.25
C PHE A 147 0.59 13.02 1.51
N TYR A 148 0.13 13.91 0.63
CA TYR A 148 -1.12 14.64 0.86
C TYR A 148 -1.94 14.74 -0.40
N LYS A 149 -3.28 14.71 -0.27
CA LYS A 149 -4.21 15.02 -1.37
C LYS A 149 -5.36 15.90 -0.89
N SER A 150 -5.76 16.83 -1.75
CA SER A 150 -6.85 17.80 -1.51
C SER A 150 -7.61 18.07 -2.79
N SER A 151 -8.90 18.36 -2.71
CA SER A 151 -9.68 18.89 -3.85
C SER A 151 -9.45 20.39 -4.08
N ASN A 152 -8.76 21.07 -3.15
CA ASN A 152 -8.43 22.48 -3.21
C ASN A 152 -6.92 22.66 -3.41
N GLU A 153 -6.56 23.33 -4.50
CA GLU A 153 -5.19 23.66 -4.90
C GLU A 153 -4.45 24.46 -3.84
N SER A 154 -5.04 25.55 -3.35
CA SER A 154 -4.41 26.43 -2.35
C SER A 154 -4.02 25.68 -1.06
N LYS A 155 -4.82 24.69 -0.65
CA LYS A 155 -4.49 23.85 0.51
C LYS A 155 -3.33 22.90 0.23
N ALA A 156 -3.27 22.33 -0.97
CA ALA A 156 -2.15 21.46 -1.37
C ALA A 156 -0.86 22.29 -1.50
N GLN A 157 -0.94 23.47 -2.11
CA GLN A 157 0.18 24.38 -2.24
C GLN A 157 0.69 24.84 -0.87
N ALA A 158 -0.19 25.30 0.03
CA ALA A 158 0.21 25.70 1.37
C ALA A 158 0.87 24.56 2.18
N PHE A 159 0.47 23.30 1.95
CA PHE A 159 1.14 22.15 2.56
C PHE A 159 2.51 21.89 1.94
N CYS A 160 2.63 22.03 0.61
CA CYS A 160 3.90 21.91 -0.10
C CYS A 160 4.89 23.01 0.31
N ASP A 161 4.44 24.25 0.40
CA ASP A 161 5.25 25.40 0.81
C ASP A 161 5.79 25.17 2.23
N LYS A 162 4.93 24.76 3.17
CA LYS A 162 5.37 24.38 4.53
C LYS A 162 6.41 23.26 4.55
N LEU A 163 6.29 22.26 3.68
CA LEU A 163 7.29 21.20 3.57
C LEU A 163 8.63 21.74 3.05
N ASN A 164 8.60 22.57 2.00
CA ASN A 164 9.79 23.20 1.44
C ASN A 164 10.46 24.17 2.43
N ASP A 165 9.68 24.85 3.27
CA ASP A 165 10.20 25.77 4.29
C ASP A 165 10.85 25.03 5.48
N LEU A 166 10.28 23.90 5.89
CA LEU A 166 10.70 23.17 7.09
C LEU A 166 11.77 22.10 6.81
N VAL A 167 11.74 21.45 5.65
CA VAL A 167 12.67 20.38 5.28
C VAL A 167 13.84 20.95 4.49
N GLN A 168 15.03 20.90 5.08
CA GLN A 168 16.24 21.49 4.51
C GLN A 168 16.96 20.50 3.60
N LEU A 169 16.41 20.22 2.41
CA LEU A 169 16.96 19.22 1.47
C LEU A 169 18.41 19.49 1.01
N SER A 170 18.93 20.71 1.20
CA SER A 170 20.31 21.08 0.90
C SER A 170 21.31 20.68 1.99
N GLN A 171 20.85 20.24 3.17
CA GLN A 171 21.74 19.78 4.23
C GLN A 171 22.51 18.54 3.75
N PRO A 172 23.83 18.47 3.99
CA PRO A 172 24.60 17.29 3.64
C PRO A 172 24.17 16.11 4.52
N THR A 173 24.16 14.92 3.94
CA THR A 173 23.96 13.68 4.71
C THR A 173 25.15 13.48 5.63
N LEU A 174 24.98 13.73 6.93
CA LEU A 174 26.07 13.68 7.93
C LEU A 174 26.28 12.28 8.53
N SER A 175 25.39 11.34 8.22
CA SER A 175 25.44 10.00 8.80
C SER A 175 26.31 9.04 7.98
N ASP A 176 27.48 8.69 8.53
CA ASP A 176 28.26 7.49 8.19
C ASP A 176 27.72 6.24 8.93
N GLU A 177 26.56 6.32 9.62
CA GLU A 177 25.99 5.16 10.30
C GLU A 177 25.77 4.05 9.27
N PRO A 178 26.35 2.85 9.48
CA PRO A 178 26.16 1.74 8.57
C PRO A 178 24.66 1.50 8.43
N VAL A 179 24.19 1.45 7.18
CA VAL A 179 22.79 1.15 6.87
C VAL A 179 22.48 -0.23 7.45
N HIS A 180 21.88 -0.25 8.64
CA HIS A 180 21.49 -1.48 9.29
C HIS A 180 20.17 -1.93 8.69
N TYR A 181 20.26 -2.96 7.87
CA TYR A 181 19.13 -3.49 7.15
C TYR A 181 18.19 -4.25 8.09
N PRO A 182 16.86 -4.05 7.99
CA PRO A 182 15.92 -4.79 8.82
C PRO A 182 16.04 -6.30 8.55
N GLU A 183 16.49 -7.05 9.54
CA GLU A 183 16.53 -8.52 9.47
C GLU A 183 15.10 -9.08 9.58
N GLY A 184 14.64 -9.80 8.56
CA GLY A 184 13.44 -10.65 8.69
C GLY A 184 12.55 -10.80 7.46
N GLY A 185 12.50 -9.80 6.57
CA GLY A 185 11.61 -9.82 5.39
C GLY A 185 12.27 -10.30 4.09
N ILE A 186 13.56 -10.03 3.93
CA ILE A 186 14.34 -10.24 2.71
C ILE A 186 15.52 -11.16 3.05
N GLN A 187 15.73 -12.19 2.25
CA GLN A 187 16.86 -13.13 2.36
C GLN A 187 17.79 -12.93 1.18
N VAL A 188 19.08 -12.76 1.44
CA VAL A 188 20.10 -12.57 0.41
C VAL A 188 21.13 -13.69 0.51
N GLU A 189 21.32 -14.43 -0.58
CA GLU A 189 22.29 -15.51 -0.73
C GLU A 189 23.26 -15.11 -1.83
N ARG A 190 24.53 -14.85 -1.47
CA ARG A 190 25.59 -14.52 -2.44
C ARG A 190 26.34 -15.79 -2.82
N HIS A 191 26.42 -16.05 -4.12
CA HIS A 191 27.27 -17.08 -4.72
C HIS A 191 28.30 -16.41 -5.64
N GLU A 192 29.30 -17.17 -6.09
CA GLU A 192 30.38 -16.64 -6.96
C GLU A 192 29.82 -16.03 -8.26
N ASP A 193 28.89 -16.74 -8.90
CA ASP A 193 28.32 -16.42 -10.22
C ASP A 193 26.99 -15.64 -10.18
N LYS A 194 26.33 -15.60 -9.01
CA LYS A 194 25.00 -15.00 -8.87
C LYS A 194 24.69 -14.52 -7.47
N THR A 195 23.82 -13.52 -7.38
CA THR A 195 23.19 -13.12 -6.13
C THR A 195 21.72 -13.46 -6.18
N LEU A 196 21.26 -14.18 -5.16
CA LEU A 196 19.88 -14.61 -5.04
C LEU A 196 19.20 -13.83 -3.91
N ILE A 197 18.04 -13.27 -4.19
CA ILE A 197 17.25 -12.47 -3.25
C ILE A 197 15.85 -13.04 -3.18
N ARG A 198 15.40 -13.34 -1.96
CA ARG A 198 14.12 -14.00 -1.69
C ARG A 198 13.29 -13.20 -0.71
N TRP A 199 12.00 -13.07 -0.98
CA TRP A 199 11.03 -12.62 0.01
C TRP A 199 9.69 -13.32 -0.17
N LYS A 200 8.89 -13.35 0.90
CA LYS A 200 7.53 -13.92 0.84
C LYS A 200 6.62 -12.98 0.05
N LYS A 201 5.92 -13.51 -0.96
CA LYS A 201 4.88 -12.74 -1.66
C LYS A 201 3.80 -12.32 -0.65
N PRO A 202 3.17 -11.14 -0.82
CA PRO A 202 1.95 -10.81 -0.09
C PRO A 202 0.92 -11.93 -0.22
N SER A 203 0.40 -12.37 0.92
CA SER A 203 -0.86 -13.09 0.94
C SER A 203 -1.98 -12.12 0.60
N THR A 204 -2.95 -12.56 -0.19
CA THR A 204 -4.18 -11.81 -0.47
C THR A 204 -5.14 -11.81 0.73
N TRP A 205 -4.87 -12.57 1.80
CA TRP A 205 -5.72 -12.68 2.99
C TRP A 205 -6.07 -11.34 3.66
N PRO A 206 -5.12 -10.46 4.01
CA PRO A 206 -5.48 -9.19 4.66
C PRO A 206 -6.37 -8.32 3.79
N GLN A 207 -6.17 -8.32 2.47
CA GLN A 207 -7.00 -7.57 1.53
C GLN A 207 -8.37 -8.23 1.32
N ALA A 208 -8.43 -9.56 1.37
CA ALA A 208 -9.67 -10.33 1.26
C ALA A 208 -10.50 -10.30 2.54
N LEU A 209 -9.86 -10.14 3.71
CA LEU A 209 -10.51 -10.25 5.02
C LEU A 209 -11.65 -9.24 5.21
N PRO A 210 -11.51 -7.93 4.89
CA PRO A 210 -12.64 -7.00 4.92
C PRO A 210 -13.81 -7.45 4.04
N PHE A 211 -13.52 -7.95 2.82
CA PHE A 211 -14.55 -8.45 1.92
C PHE A 211 -15.25 -9.70 2.47
N LEU A 212 -14.48 -10.64 3.03
CA LEU A 212 -15.02 -11.85 3.67
C LEU A 212 -15.89 -11.50 4.87
N LEU A 213 -15.46 -10.58 5.73
CA LEU A 213 -16.21 -10.12 6.89
C LEU A 213 -17.50 -9.41 6.49
N CYS A 214 -17.43 -8.52 5.48
CA CYS A 214 -18.61 -7.85 4.94
C CYS A 214 -19.62 -8.85 4.36
N THR A 215 -19.16 -9.76 3.51
CA THR A 215 -20.01 -10.77 2.85
C THR A 215 -20.61 -11.74 3.86
N THR A 216 -19.83 -12.17 4.86
CA THR A 216 -20.32 -13.01 5.97
C THR A 216 -21.35 -12.26 6.80
N GLY A 217 -21.12 -10.98 7.10
CA GLY A 217 -22.08 -10.13 7.79
C GLY A 217 -23.40 -10.01 7.01
N PHE A 218 -23.34 -9.81 5.69
CA PHE A 218 -24.53 -9.79 4.83
C PHE A 218 -25.27 -11.14 4.84
N PHE A 219 -24.53 -12.25 4.80
CA PHE A 219 -25.12 -13.58 4.88
C PHE A 219 -25.84 -13.80 6.21
N ILE A 220 -25.24 -13.39 7.33
CA ILE A 220 -25.87 -13.44 8.66
C ILE A 220 -27.13 -12.57 8.72
N ALA A 221 -27.06 -11.33 8.21
CA ALA A 221 -28.22 -10.45 8.14
C ALA A 221 -29.36 -11.07 7.31
N LEU A 222 -29.04 -11.72 6.20
CA LEU A 222 -30.02 -12.43 5.36
C LEU A 222 -30.72 -13.55 6.13
N LEU A 223 -29.99 -14.32 6.94
CA LEU A 223 -30.58 -15.33 7.83
C LEU A 223 -31.55 -14.71 8.84
N GLY A 224 -31.22 -13.54 9.38
CA GLY A 224 -32.08 -12.79 10.31
C GLY A 224 -33.37 -12.27 9.68
N VAL A 225 -33.35 -11.94 8.38
CA VAL A 225 -34.51 -11.42 7.64
C VAL A 225 -35.35 -12.54 7.01
N ARG A 226 -34.87 -13.80 7.02
CA ARG A 226 -35.59 -14.98 6.48
C ARG A 226 -37.09 -15.02 6.84
N PRO A 227 -37.53 -14.76 8.08
CA PRO A 227 -38.96 -14.86 8.42
C PRO A 227 -39.86 -13.84 7.69
N TYR A 228 -39.28 -12.75 7.17
CA TYR A 228 -40.00 -11.65 6.54
C TYR A 228 -39.82 -11.61 5.02
N MET A 229 -39.10 -12.57 4.44
CA MET A 229 -38.78 -12.60 3.01
C MET A 229 -39.46 -13.79 2.31
N PRO A 230 -40.01 -13.62 1.09
CA PRO A 230 -40.50 -14.74 0.29
C PRO A 230 -39.38 -15.76 0.01
N GLN A 231 -39.74 -17.04 -0.05
CA GLN A 231 -38.78 -18.15 -0.14
C GLN A 231 -37.86 -18.06 -1.37
N GLY A 232 -38.42 -17.80 -2.56
CA GLY A 232 -37.65 -17.74 -3.82
C GLY A 232 -36.50 -16.72 -3.78
N PRO A 233 -36.78 -15.43 -3.52
CA PRO A 233 -35.76 -14.39 -3.34
C PRO A 233 -34.73 -14.70 -2.25
N PHE A 234 -35.15 -15.28 -1.12
CA PHE A 234 -34.25 -15.66 -0.04
C PHE A 234 -33.22 -16.71 -0.49
N TYR A 235 -33.66 -17.78 -1.16
CA TYR A 235 -32.76 -18.82 -1.66
C TYR A 235 -31.81 -18.29 -2.74
N LEU A 236 -32.31 -17.45 -3.66
CA LEU A 236 -31.47 -16.83 -4.70
C LEU A 236 -30.35 -15.99 -4.07
N LEU A 237 -30.67 -15.08 -3.14
CA LEU A 237 -29.67 -14.25 -2.47
C LEU A 237 -28.69 -15.10 -1.64
N SER A 238 -29.17 -16.16 -0.98
CA SER A 238 -28.31 -17.06 -0.21
C SER A 238 -27.28 -17.76 -1.09
N VAL A 239 -27.69 -18.24 -2.26
CA VAL A 239 -26.79 -18.86 -3.25
C VAL A 239 -25.77 -17.85 -3.77
N VAL A 240 -26.21 -16.62 -4.12
CA VAL A 240 -25.29 -15.56 -4.57
C VAL A 240 -24.27 -15.22 -3.50
N MET A 241 -24.68 -15.03 -2.24
CA MET A 241 -23.77 -14.74 -1.13
C MET A 241 -22.80 -15.90 -0.87
N LEU A 242 -23.25 -17.14 -0.97
CA LEU A 242 -22.39 -18.32 -0.84
C LEU A 242 -21.34 -18.37 -1.95
N LEU A 243 -21.72 -18.10 -3.20
CA LEU A 243 -20.78 -18.01 -4.32
C LEU A 243 -19.75 -16.87 -4.13
N LEU A 244 -20.18 -15.72 -3.61
CA LEU A 244 -19.27 -14.61 -3.28
C LEU A 244 -18.28 -15.00 -2.16
N LEU A 245 -18.72 -15.74 -1.14
CA LEU A 245 -17.84 -16.25 -0.08
C LEU A 245 -16.82 -17.26 -0.64
N ILE A 246 -17.26 -18.21 -1.46
CA ILE A 246 -16.39 -19.22 -2.08
C ILE A 246 -15.35 -18.54 -2.98
N THR A 247 -15.78 -17.64 -3.85
CA THR A 247 -14.87 -16.91 -4.76
C THR A 247 -13.86 -16.05 -3.99
N ALA A 248 -14.29 -15.39 -2.91
CA ALA A 248 -13.39 -14.64 -2.03
C ALA A 248 -12.39 -15.54 -1.30
N LEU A 249 -12.80 -16.71 -0.82
CA LEU A 249 -11.91 -17.70 -0.19
C LEU A 249 -10.89 -18.27 -1.19
N ILE A 250 -11.33 -18.57 -2.42
CA ILE A 250 -10.43 -18.99 -3.50
C ILE A 250 -9.44 -17.86 -3.79
N TRP A 251 -9.90 -16.62 -3.92
CA TRP A 251 -9.02 -15.48 -4.18
C TRP A 251 -8.03 -15.20 -3.02
N ALA A 252 -8.47 -15.35 -1.77
CA ALA A 252 -7.61 -15.25 -0.58
C ALA A 252 -6.56 -16.37 -0.53
N SER A 253 -6.89 -17.56 -1.02
CA SER A 253 -5.98 -18.71 -1.01
C SER A 253 -4.94 -18.69 -2.14
N ILE A 254 -5.25 -18.08 -3.30
CA ILE A 254 -4.33 -17.93 -4.45
C ILE A 254 -3.01 -17.20 -4.08
N GLY A 255 -2.95 -16.46 -2.97
CA GLY A 255 -1.74 -15.78 -2.51
C GLY A 255 -0.89 -16.51 -1.47
N ILE A 256 -1.35 -17.65 -0.92
CA ILE A 256 -0.67 -18.31 0.21
C ILE A 256 0.62 -19.01 -0.25
N GLY A 257 1.69 -18.86 0.52
CA GLY A 257 2.93 -19.63 0.34
C GLY A 257 3.81 -19.24 -0.85
N LYS A 258 3.38 -18.27 -1.66
CA LYS A 258 4.15 -17.79 -2.81
C LYS A 258 5.42 -17.05 -2.36
N ARG A 259 6.53 -17.27 -3.06
CA ARG A 259 7.80 -16.56 -2.84
C ARG A 259 8.19 -15.84 -4.11
N VAL A 260 8.77 -14.67 -3.95
CA VAL A 260 9.44 -13.97 -5.05
C VAL A 260 10.92 -14.26 -4.91
N ILE A 261 11.51 -14.73 -6.00
CA ILE A 261 12.94 -14.99 -6.10
C ILE A 261 13.47 -14.12 -7.22
N VAL A 262 14.39 -13.24 -6.89
CA VAL A 262 15.20 -12.51 -7.86
C VAL A 262 16.57 -13.17 -7.89
N VAL A 263 17.03 -13.50 -9.10
CA VAL A 263 18.36 -14.00 -9.38
C VAL A 263 19.04 -12.98 -10.25
N LEU A 264 20.11 -12.39 -9.74
CA LEU A 264 20.99 -11.49 -10.47
C LEU A 264 22.27 -12.23 -10.82
N THR A 265 22.53 -12.35 -12.12
CA THR A 265 23.79 -12.84 -12.69
C THR A 265 24.57 -11.66 -13.26
N GLU A 266 25.74 -11.89 -13.85
CA GLU A 266 26.52 -10.82 -14.51
C GLU A 266 25.71 -10.12 -15.61
N ASP A 267 25.03 -10.89 -16.47
CA ASP A 267 24.34 -10.33 -17.64
C ASP A 267 22.83 -10.19 -17.47
N THR A 268 22.21 -10.97 -16.57
CA THR A 268 20.74 -11.08 -16.52
C THR A 268 20.16 -10.87 -15.13
N PHE A 269 18.99 -10.21 -15.14
CA PHE A 269 18.08 -10.05 -14.04
C PHE A 269 16.87 -10.97 -14.27
N THR A 270 16.71 -11.99 -13.43
CA THR A 270 15.59 -12.92 -13.53
C THR A 270 14.73 -12.88 -12.29
N SER A 271 13.42 -12.72 -12.45
CA SER A 271 12.46 -12.79 -11.35
C SER A 271 11.51 -13.96 -11.57
N THR A 272 11.49 -14.88 -10.60
CA THR A 272 10.60 -16.03 -10.56
C THR A 272 9.61 -15.87 -9.41
N LEU A 273 8.32 -15.98 -9.73
CA LEU A 273 7.27 -16.13 -8.74
C LEU A 273 7.03 -17.62 -8.49
N GLU A 274 7.58 -18.15 -7.41
CA GLU A 274 7.31 -19.52 -6.99
C GLU A 274 5.93 -19.61 -6.34
N ALA A 275 5.15 -20.61 -6.76
CA ALA A 275 3.82 -20.86 -6.27
C ALA A 275 3.61 -22.35 -6.06
N ALA A 276 3.06 -22.71 -4.91
CA ALA A 276 2.92 -24.12 -4.50
C ALA A 276 1.92 -24.93 -5.35
N PHE A 277 0.96 -24.28 -6.04
CA PHE A 277 -0.16 -24.98 -6.70
C PHE A 277 -0.57 -24.47 -8.08
N TRP A 278 -0.15 -23.28 -8.50
CA TRP A 278 -0.57 -22.66 -9.77
C TRP A 278 0.65 -22.02 -10.42
N GLY A 279 0.86 -22.23 -11.73
CA GLY A 279 2.11 -22.00 -12.46
C GLY A 279 2.98 -20.81 -12.04
N SER A 280 4.29 -21.00 -12.09
CA SER A 280 5.26 -19.94 -11.86
C SER A 280 5.22 -18.92 -12.99
N SER A 281 5.24 -17.63 -12.64
CA SER A 281 5.48 -16.57 -13.62
C SER A 281 6.94 -16.16 -13.50
N THR A 282 7.69 -16.30 -14.58
CA THR A 282 9.09 -15.87 -14.66
C THR A 282 9.22 -14.81 -15.74
N PHE A 283 9.99 -13.77 -15.45
CA PHE A 283 10.51 -12.88 -16.47
C PHE A 283 12.02 -12.73 -16.30
N SER A 284 12.70 -12.51 -17.41
CA SER A 284 14.14 -12.26 -17.46
C SER A 284 14.39 -11.07 -18.37
N ILE A 285 15.33 -10.23 -17.99
CA ILE A 285 15.75 -9.04 -18.72
C ILE A 285 17.27 -8.90 -18.57
N ASN A 286 17.94 -8.41 -19.60
CA ASN A 286 19.37 -8.14 -19.52
C ASN A 286 19.64 -6.94 -18.62
N ASN A 287 20.69 -7.02 -17.80
CA ASN A 287 21.09 -5.96 -16.87
C ASN A 287 21.36 -4.64 -17.61
N GLU A 288 21.88 -4.70 -18.84
CA GLU A 288 22.15 -3.53 -19.68
C GLU A 288 20.88 -2.77 -20.11
N GLU A 289 19.75 -3.48 -20.24
CA GLU A 289 18.46 -2.91 -20.61
C GLU A 289 17.75 -2.25 -19.43
N ILE A 290 18.17 -2.54 -18.20
CA ILE A 290 17.63 -1.91 -17.01
C ILE A 290 18.28 -0.53 -16.86
N ASP A 291 17.45 0.50 -16.82
CA ASP A 291 17.86 1.87 -16.54
C ASP A 291 17.64 2.21 -15.07
N ALA A 292 16.47 1.85 -14.53
CA ALA A 292 16.10 2.17 -13.16
C ALA A 292 15.23 1.07 -12.53
N ILE A 293 15.41 0.88 -11.22
CA ILE A 293 14.46 0.16 -10.37
C ILE A 293 13.83 1.19 -9.45
N LEU A 294 12.52 1.40 -9.54
CA LEU A 294 11.82 2.46 -8.82
C LEU A 294 10.77 1.91 -7.85
N PHE A 295 10.75 2.49 -6.65
CA PHE A 295 9.68 2.33 -5.69
C PHE A 295 8.83 3.61 -5.59
N ASN A 296 7.63 3.56 -6.18
CA ASN A 296 6.64 4.63 -5.99
C ASN A 296 5.79 4.33 -4.76
N PHE A 297 5.68 5.32 -3.86
CA PHE A 297 4.80 5.23 -2.70
C PHE A 297 3.55 6.08 -2.92
N HIS A 298 2.41 5.39 -3.12
CA HIS A 298 1.11 6.02 -3.24
C HIS A 298 0.13 5.33 -2.28
N PRO A 299 -0.37 6.02 -1.25
CA PRO A 299 -1.18 5.38 -0.20
C PRO A 299 -2.45 4.66 -0.67
N ASP A 300 -2.97 5.04 -1.84
CA ASP A 300 -4.21 4.53 -2.40
C ASP A 300 -3.98 3.51 -3.54
N GLU A 301 -2.73 3.21 -3.90
CA GLU A 301 -2.36 2.33 -5.01
C GLU A 301 -1.56 1.11 -4.51
N PRO A 302 -1.60 -0.02 -5.24
CA PRO A 302 -0.80 -1.19 -4.89
C PRO A 302 0.70 -0.92 -5.08
N ASN A 303 1.44 -0.93 -3.97
CA ASN A 303 2.89 -0.77 -3.95
C ASN A 303 3.59 -1.95 -4.66
N ALA A 304 4.40 -1.63 -5.68
CA ALA A 304 5.27 -2.55 -6.43
C ALA A 304 6.65 -1.90 -6.65
N LEU A 305 7.68 -2.71 -6.90
CA LEU A 305 8.92 -2.20 -7.50
C LEU A 305 8.79 -2.33 -9.01
N TYR A 306 9.11 -1.26 -9.71
CA TYR A 306 9.07 -1.19 -11.16
C TYR A 306 10.48 -1.33 -11.70
N ILE A 307 10.69 -2.24 -12.65
CA ILE A 307 11.95 -2.36 -13.39
C ILE A 307 11.73 -1.69 -14.74
N LEU A 308 12.44 -0.59 -14.97
CA LEU A 308 12.23 0.30 -16.10
C LEU A 308 13.40 0.23 -17.08
N ARG A 309 13.05 0.16 -18.36
CA ARG A 309 13.96 0.43 -19.48
C ARG A 309 14.15 1.94 -19.67
N PRO A 310 15.18 2.41 -20.41
CA PRO A 310 15.43 3.85 -20.59
C PRO A 310 14.21 4.66 -21.05
N LYS A 311 13.48 4.16 -22.07
CA LYS A 311 12.26 4.81 -22.58
C LYS A 311 11.11 4.83 -21.55
N GLU A 312 11.06 3.83 -20.68
CA GLU A 312 10.03 3.70 -19.65
C GLU A 312 10.32 4.63 -18.47
N SER A 313 11.60 4.78 -18.12
CA SER A 313 12.14 5.73 -17.16
C SER A 313 11.85 7.18 -17.57
N GLU A 314 12.17 7.55 -18.81
CA GLU A 314 11.86 8.87 -19.38
C GLU A 314 10.36 9.18 -19.33
N LEU A 315 9.51 8.22 -19.72
CA LEU A 315 8.07 8.40 -19.70
C LEU A 315 7.54 8.57 -18.26
N MET A 316 8.03 7.77 -17.33
CA MET A 316 7.64 7.86 -15.91
C MET A 316 8.02 9.22 -15.32
N ASN A 317 9.23 9.69 -15.61
CA ASN A 317 9.71 11.01 -15.17
C ASN A 317 8.83 12.12 -15.73
N LYS A 318 8.49 12.05 -17.01
CA LYS A 318 7.60 13.03 -17.66
C LYS A 318 6.20 13.05 -17.01
N ILE A 319 5.66 11.89 -16.66
CA ILE A 319 4.34 11.77 -16.00
C ILE A 319 4.40 12.33 -14.56
N ASN A 320 5.49 12.05 -13.83
CA ASN A 320 5.63 12.47 -12.44
C ASN A 320 5.97 13.97 -12.30
N GLN A 321 6.67 14.56 -13.27
CA GLN A 321 7.15 15.94 -13.23
C GLN A 321 6.22 16.97 -13.91
N GLY A 322 5.20 16.55 -14.66
CA GLY A 322 4.36 17.48 -15.44
C GLY A 322 2.86 17.18 -15.40
N THR A 323 2.05 18.10 -15.92
CA THR A 323 0.66 17.83 -16.31
C THR A 323 0.67 16.93 -17.55
N PRO A 324 0.32 15.63 -17.44
CA PRO A 324 0.42 14.71 -18.55
C PRO A 324 -0.57 15.11 -19.65
N THR A 325 -0.11 15.14 -20.90
CA THR A 325 -1.03 15.27 -22.03
C THR A 325 -1.89 14.01 -22.16
N LEU A 326 -3.01 14.09 -22.89
CA LEU A 326 -3.89 12.92 -23.10
C LEU A 326 -3.14 11.74 -23.78
N GLN A 327 -2.13 12.05 -24.59
CA GLN A 327 -1.22 11.08 -25.19
C GLN A 327 -0.27 10.45 -24.15
N ASP A 328 0.22 11.25 -23.19
CA ASP A 328 1.03 10.76 -22.07
C ASP A 328 0.21 9.88 -21.12
N LEU A 329 -1.08 10.18 -20.92
CA LEU A 329 -1.99 9.33 -20.13
C LEU A 329 -2.21 7.96 -20.80
N LEU A 330 -2.44 7.92 -22.11
CA LEU A 330 -2.55 6.66 -22.85
C LEU A 330 -1.23 5.88 -22.81
N ALA A 331 -0.09 6.57 -22.93
CA ALA A 331 1.22 5.97 -22.78
C ALA A 331 1.45 5.45 -21.35
N ALA A 332 1.00 6.17 -20.32
CA ALA A 332 1.06 5.75 -18.91
C ALA A 332 0.23 4.47 -18.66
N VAL A 333 -0.97 4.38 -19.23
CA VAL A 333 -1.79 3.15 -19.17
C VAL A 333 -1.05 2.00 -19.84
N ARG A 334 -0.48 2.23 -21.03
CA ARG A 334 0.29 1.20 -21.76
C ARG A 334 1.54 0.76 -20.99
N LEU A 335 2.25 1.71 -20.39
CA LEU A 335 3.39 1.51 -19.51
C LEU A 335 2.98 0.63 -18.32
N SER A 336 1.85 0.96 -17.68
CA SER A 336 1.34 0.22 -16.52
C SER A 336 1.05 -1.26 -16.82
N LEU A 337 0.69 -1.58 -18.07
CA LEU A 337 0.41 -2.95 -18.51
C LEU A 337 1.66 -3.73 -18.93
N ARG A 338 2.74 -3.05 -19.32
CA ARG A 338 3.93 -3.68 -19.92
C ARG A 338 5.16 -3.69 -19.02
N VAL A 339 5.27 -2.73 -18.11
CA VAL A 339 6.43 -2.62 -17.21
C VAL A 339 6.51 -3.84 -16.30
N TYR A 340 7.72 -4.38 -16.15
CA TYR A 340 8.01 -5.46 -15.23
C TYR A 340 7.84 -4.98 -13.79
N ARG A 341 7.07 -5.73 -13.01
CA ARG A 341 6.71 -5.40 -11.63
C ARG A 341 7.11 -6.52 -10.69
N LEU A 342 7.86 -6.18 -9.64
CA LEU A 342 8.12 -7.09 -8.54
C LEU A 342 7.08 -6.85 -7.42
N PRO A 343 6.33 -7.88 -7.00
CA PRO A 343 5.33 -7.72 -5.97
C PRO A 343 5.98 -7.63 -4.58
N VAL A 344 5.82 -6.49 -3.91
CA VAL A 344 6.44 -6.19 -2.60
C VAL A 344 5.45 -5.87 -1.48
N ALA A 345 4.15 -6.07 -1.68
CA ALA A 345 3.13 -5.53 -0.78
C ALA A 345 3.17 -6.04 0.69
N ARG A 346 3.85 -7.16 0.99
CA ARG A 346 4.01 -7.64 2.38
C ARG A 346 5.08 -6.88 3.15
N LEU A 347 6.10 -6.42 2.44
CA LEU A 347 7.21 -5.66 3.00
C LEU A 347 6.70 -4.32 3.56
N ALA A 348 7.26 -3.91 4.69
CA ALA A 348 7.18 -2.56 5.21
C ALA A 348 7.67 -1.54 4.16
N VAL A 349 7.29 -0.27 4.23
CA VAL A 349 7.78 0.73 3.27
C VAL A 349 9.30 0.90 3.40
N SER A 350 9.82 0.87 4.61
CA SER A 350 11.26 0.78 4.90
C SER A 350 11.93 -0.41 4.22
N GLU A 351 11.39 -1.63 4.36
CA GLU A 351 11.92 -2.83 3.68
C GLU A 351 11.83 -2.75 2.15
N LYS A 352 10.81 -2.07 1.59
CA LYS A 352 10.71 -1.85 0.13
C LYS A 352 11.78 -0.90 -0.38
N LEU A 353 12.02 0.18 0.35
CA LEU A 353 13.11 1.12 0.07
C LEU A 353 14.45 0.41 0.16
N HIS A 354 14.65 -0.43 1.18
CA HIS A 354 15.86 -1.25 1.28
C HIS A 354 16.02 -2.16 0.06
N LEU A 355 14.96 -2.88 -0.33
CA LEU A 355 15.02 -3.77 -1.49
C LEU A 355 15.33 -3.01 -2.80
N GLU A 356 14.76 -1.81 -2.97
CA GLU A 356 15.08 -0.91 -4.08
C GLU A 356 16.58 -0.58 -4.10
N GLN A 357 17.12 -0.03 -3.01
CA GLN A 357 18.52 0.36 -2.87
C GLN A 357 19.47 -0.84 -3.06
N LEU A 358 19.14 -2.00 -2.48
CA LEU A 358 19.93 -3.23 -2.62
C LEU A 358 19.99 -3.70 -4.07
N LEU A 359 18.85 -3.72 -4.76
CA LEU A 359 18.80 -4.16 -6.16
C LEU A 359 19.52 -3.17 -7.08
N GLN A 360 19.38 -1.86 -6.84
CA GLN A 360 20.12 -0.83 -7.56
C GLN A 360 21.63 -1.01 -7.35
N GLN A 361 22.10 -1.12 -6.10
CA GLN A 361 23.51 -1.33 -5.78
C GLN A 361 24.08 -2.57 -6.46
N LEU A 362 23.40 -3.72 -6.36
CA LEU A 362 23.87 -4.96 -6.96
C LEU A 362 23.90 -4.89 -8.49
N LEU A 363 22.93 -4.21 -9.11
CA LEU A 363 22.96 -3.95 -10.55
C LEU A 363 24.15 -3.07 -10.93
N TYR A 364 24.48 -2.04 -10.15
CA TYR A 364 25.64 -1.19 -10.42
C TYR A 364 26.96 -1.96 -10.28
N GLU A 365 27.12 -2.72 -9.20
CA GLU A 365 28.30 -3.55 -8.96
C GLU A 365 28.54 -4.56 -10.09
N ARG A 366 27.47 -5.11 -10.69
CA ARG A 366 27.57 -6.12 -11.75
C ARG A 366 27.60 -5.55 -13.17
N SER A 367 26.88 -4.46 -13.45
CA SER A 367 26.81 -3.84 -14.78
C SER A 367 27.92 -2.82 -15.05
N GLY A 368 28.66 -2.38 -14.02
CA GLY A 368 29.70 -1.37 -14.15
C GLY A 368 29.20 0.04 -14.49
N LYS A 369 27.88 0.28 -14.55
CA LYS A 369 27.29 1.62 -14.72
C LYS A 369 27.38 2.40 -13.40
N GLN A 370 27.77 3.68 -13.46
CA GLN A 370 27.71 4.57 -12.29
C GLN A 370 26.26 4.86 -11.89
N ALA A 371 25.99 4.88 -10.57
CA ALA A 371 24.70 5.30 -10.03
C ALA A 371 24.37 6.74 -10.44
N ARG A 372 23.11 6.99 -10.82
CA ARG A 372 22.60 8.33 -11.17
C ARG A 372 21.89 8.98 -9.99
#